data_AF-A0A7W7MIX4-F1
#
_entry.id   AF-A0A7W7MIX4-F1
#
_cell.length_a   1.000
_cell.length_b   1.000
_cell.length_c   1.000
_cell.angle_alpha   90.00
_cell.angle_beta   90.00
_cell.angle_gamma   90.00
#
_symmetry.space_group_name_H-M   'P 1'
#
loop_
_entity.id
_entity.type
_entity.pdbx_description
1 polymer ?
#
loop_
_entity_poly.entity_id
_entity_poly.type
_entity_poly.pdbx_seq_one_letter_code
_entity_poly.pdbx_strand_id
1 'polypeptide(L)'
;MWPLPSEDGHAFDRKARPATRPDVELTCRVIQRILDDPRLAGERITVEAQNGVVTLIGTATSPQARVTAADLARATPGVTDICNRLKPARVPATPGRPDPFDELVAQWGGVIERRPMRLRLLLAAAAATAVTTVLALVLLLPRYGGVTLAAVLPGLLITVTLIRAARRRSRTSR
;
A
#
# COMPACT_ATOMS: atom_id res chain seq x y z
N MET A 1 5.88 -15.69 -18.18
CA MET A 1 5.15 -16.62 -17.29
C MET A 1 6.17 -17.21 -16.32
N TRP A 2 6.04 -16.91 -15.03
CA TRP A 2 6.95 -17.41 -13.99
C TRP A 2 6.67 -18.91 -13.79
N PRO A 3 7.69 -19.79 -13.71
CA PRO A 3 7.45 -21.23 -13.55
C PRO A 3 6.86 -21.51 -12.16
N LEU A 4 5.74 -22.24 -12.14
CA LEU A 4 5.17 -22.75 -10.89
C LEU A 4 6.05 -23.90 -10.37
N PRO A 5 6.28 -23.99 -9.05
CA PRO A 5 7.00 -25.12 -8.46
C PRO A 5 6.26 -26.43 -8.73
N SER A 6 6.99 -27.52 -8.98
CA SER A 6 6.45 -28.87 -9.04
C SER A 6 5.70 -29.19 -7.75
N GLU A 7 4.57 -29.90 -7.85
CA GLU A 7 3.68 -30.26 -6.73
C GLU A 7 4.30 -31.21 -5.71
N ASP A 8 5.58 -31.56 -5.85
CA ASP A 8 6.29 -32.53 -5.02
C ASP A 8 6.68 -31.99 -3.64
N GLY A 9 6.40 -30.71 -3.33
CA GLY A 9 6.54 -30.15 -1.98
C GLY A 9 7.98 -30.08 -1.45
N HIS A 10 8.97 -30.58 -2.19
CA HIS A 10 10.36 -30.63 -1.79
C HIS A 10 11.10 -29.30 -1.96
N ALA A 11 10.58 -28.36 -2.76
CA ALA A 11 11.21 -27.06 -3.00
C ALA A 11 11.35 -26.19 -1.73
N PHE A 12 10.55 -26.47 -0.68
CA PHE A 12 10.61 -25.79 0.61
C PHE A 12 10.94 -26.72 1.79
N ASP A 13 11.24 -28.00 1.55
CA ASP A 13 11.81 -28.89 2.57
C ASP A 13 13.29 -28.56 2.78
N ARG A 14 13.56 -27.34 3.26
CA ARG A 14 14.85 -26.95 3.84
C ARG A 14 14.98 -27.61 5.21
N LYS A 15 14.87 -28.93 5.30
CA LYS A 15 15.68 -29.64 6.28
C LYS A 15 17.11 -29.34 5.90
N ALA A 16 17.75 -28.50 6.72
CA ALA A 16 19.14 -28.12 6.57
C ALA A 16 19.94 -29.37 6.21
N ARG A 17 20.44 -29.46 4.97
CA ARG A 17 21.41 -30.50 4.64
C ARG A 17 22.56 -30.32 5.63
N PRO A 18 23.06 -31.40 6.24
CA PRO A 18 24.14 -31.28 7.20
C PRO A 18 25.30 -30.52 6.55
N ALA A 19 25.82 -29.52 7.26
CA ALA A 19 26.89 -28.68 6.75
C ALA A 19 28.07 -29.56 6.31
N THR A 20 28.53 -29.37 5.08
CA THR A 20 29.69 -30.12 4.58
C THR A 20 30.93 -29.62 5.33
N ARG A 21 31.98 -30.44 5.44
CA ARG A 21 33.27 -30.02 6.04
C ARG A 21 33.77 -28.62 5.60
N PRO A 22 33.73 -28.23 4.30
CA PRO A 22 34.10 -26.86 3.89
C PRO A 22 33.12 -25.79 4.38
N ASP A 23 31.82 -26.09 4.52
CA ASP A 23 30.84 -25.14 5.05
C ASP A 23 31.06 -24.88 6.54
N VAL A 24 31.47 -25.89 7.30
CA VAL A 24 31.85 -25.74 8.72
C VAL A 24 33.08 -24.84 8.85
N GLU A 25 34.11 -25.06 8.01
CA GLU A 25 35.30 -24.22 7.99
C GLU A 25 34.97 -22.77 7.59
N LEU A 26 34.11 -22.61 6.58
CA LEU A 26 33.63 -21.30 6.15
C LEU A 26 32.88 -20.59 7.28
N THR A 27 32.00 -21.30 7.99
CA THR A 27 31.27 -20.77 9.15
C THR A 27 32.24 -20.29 10.22
N CYS A 28 33.23 -21.11 10.60
CA CYS A 28 34.25 -20.72 11.58
C CYS A 28 35.02 -19.47 11.15
N ARG A 29 35.40 -19.37 9.88
CA ARG A 29 36.14 -18.23 9.34
C ARG A 29 35.31 -16.94 9.36
N VAL A 30 34.03 -17.03 9.05
CA VAL A 30 33.10 -15.87 9.13
C VAL A 30 32.89 -15.47 10.59
N ILE A 31 32.71 -16.44 11.49
CA ILE A 31 32.56 -16.17 12.93
C ILE A 31 33.80 -15.45 13.48
N GLN A 32 35.00 -15.94 13.16
CA GLN A 32 36.25 -15.28 13.58
C GLN A 32 36.31 -13.83 13.11
N ARG A 33 36.04 -13.56 11.83
CA ARG A 33 36.02 -12.19 11.30
C ARG A 33 35.01 -11.28 11.98
N ILE A 34 33.83 -11.79 12.32
CA ILE A 34 32.80 -11.02 13.03
C ILE A 34 33.25 -10.72 14.46
N LEU A 35 33.90 -11.68 15.14
CA LEU A 35 34.42 -11.50 16.49
C LEU A 35 35.62 -10.55 16.56
N ASP A 36 36.44 -10.53 15.50
CA ASP A 36 37.62 -9.66 15.42
C ASP A 36 37.25 -8.17 15.18
N ASP A 37 36.04 -7.88 14.67
CA ASP A 37 35.61 -6.50 14.41
C ASP A 37 35.01 -5.85 15.68
N PRO A 38 35.65 -4.79 16.24
CA PRO A 38 35.16 -4.11 17.43
C PRO A 38 33.79 -3.42 17.23
N ARG A 39 33.37 -3.15 15.98
CA ARG A 39 32.07 -2.55 15.67
C ARG A 39 30.90 -3.51 15.87
N LEU A 40 31.18 -4.80 15.92
CA LEU A 40 30.20 -5.87 16.16
C LEU A 40 30.31 -6.43 17.59
N ALA A 41 31.21 -5.87 18.41
CA ALA A 41 31.39 -6.27 19.79
C ALA A 41 30.08 -6.06 20.58
N GLY A 42 29.55 -7.15 21.14
CA GLY A 42 28.30 -7.15 21.90
C GLY A 42 27.04 -7.42 21.07
N GLU A 43 27.14 -7.55 19.75
CA GLU A 43 26.02 -7.96 18.91
C GLU A 43 25.81 -9.48 19.00
N ARG A 44 24.55 -9.92 19.02
CA ARG A 44 24.19 -11.34 19.11
C ARG A 44 23.92 -11.88 17.72
N ILE A 45 24.97 -12.37 17.06
CA ILE A 45 24.94 -12.86 15.68
C ILE A 45 25.29 -14.35 15.64
N THR A 46 24.39 -15.16 15.10
CA THR A 46 24.59 -16.55 14.74
C THR A 46 24.87 -16.63 13.25
N VAL A 47 25.88 -17.41 12.87
CA VAL A 47 26.29 -17.63 11.48
C VAL A 47 26.08 -19.09 11.13
N GLU A 48 25.45 -19.34 10.00
CA GLU A 48 25.30 -20.67 9.42
C GLU A 48 25.74 -20.63 7.97
N ALA A 49 26.55 -21.59 7.51
CA ALA A 49 26.87 -21.74 6.09
C ALA A 49 26.40 -23.08 5.54
N GLN A 50 25.87 -23.06 4.32
CA GLN A 50 25.46 -24.25 3.57
C GLN A 50 25.72 -24.03 2.08
N ASN A 51 26.49 -24.94 1.45
CA ASN A 51 26.86 -24.86 0.02
C ASN A 51 27.45 -23.49 -0.36
N GLY A 52 28.29 -22.91 0.51
CA GLY A 52 28.87 -21.57 0.30
C GLY A 52 27.90 -20.38 0.49
N VAL A 53 26.64 -20.62 0.88
CA VAL A 53 25.68 -19.55 1.22
C VAL A 53 25.70 -19.31 2.72
N VAL A 54 25.96 -18.08 3.14
CA VAL A 54 26.04 -17.68 4.55
C VAL A 54 24.74 -17.05 5.00
N THR A 55 24.15 -17.56 6.07
CA THR A 55 22.96 -16.99 6.72
C THR A 55 23.37 -16.34 8.04
N LEU A 56 23.08 -15.03 8.16
CA LEU A 56 23.30 -14.26 9.38
C LEU A 56 21.98 -14.11 10.13
N ILE A 57 21.91 -14.61 11.36
CA ILE A 57 20.69 -14.66 12.17
C ILE A 57 20.96 -14.01 13.52
N GLY A 58 20.03 -13.21 14.04
CA GLY A 58 20.16 -12.64 15.37
C GLY A 58 19.72 -11.19 15.45
N THR A 59 20.35 -10.42 16.33
CA THR A 59 20.03 -9.02 16.59
C THR A 59 21.25 -8.15 16.32
N ALA A 60 21.04 -7.06 15.59
CA ALA A 60 22.00 -5.99 15.38
C ALA A 60 21.39 -4.69 15.92
N THR A 61 22.06 -4.07 16.89
CA THR A 61 21.56 -2.90 17.62
C THR A 61 21.59 -1.67 16.72
N SER A 62 22.61 -1.56 15.87
CA SER A 62 22.74 -0.48 14.88
C SER A 62 22.47 -0.94 13.44
N PRO A 63 21.83 -0.11 12.60
CA PRO A 63 21.77 -0.36 11.15
C PRO A 63 23.16 -0.53 10.52
N GLN A 64 24.16 0.18 11.05
CA GLN A 64 25.55 0.08 10.59
C GLN A 64 26.14 -1.28 10.95
N ALA A 65 25.90 -1.79 12.16
CA ALA A 65 26.35 -3.13 12.57
C ALA A 65 25.77 -4.22 11.64
N ARG A 66 24.49 -4.10 11.24
CA ARG A 66 23.87 -5.02 10.28
C ARG A 66 24.57 -5.02 8.91
N VAL A 67 25.00 -3.85 8.44
CA VAL A 67 25.71 -3.70 7.16
C VAL A 67 27.13 -4.24 7.29
N THR A 68 27.87 -3.83 8.31
CA THR A 68 29.24 -4.31 8.57
C THR A 68 29.30 -5.83 8.67
N ALA A 69 28.36 -6.47 9.37
CA ALA A 69 28.31 -7.93 9.46
C ALA A 69 28.10 -8.60 8.10
N ALA A 70 27.27 -8.01 7.23
CA ALA A 70 27.06 -8.51 5.88
C ALA A 70 28.31 -8.33 5.00
N ASP A 71 28.99 -7.18 5.12
CA ASP A 71 30.19 -6.88 4.34
C ASP A 71 31.36 -7.77 4.74
N LEU A 72 31.56 -8.03 6.04
CA LEU A 72 32.58 -8.96 6.53
C LEU A 72 32.32 -10.40 6.06
N ALA A 73 31.07 -10.84 6.13
CA ALA A 73 30.69 -12.15 5.60
C ALA A 73 30.98 -12.22 4.09
N ARG A 74 30.67 -11.15 3.33
CA ARG A 74 30.92 -11.08 1.87
C ARG A 74 32.40 -11.06 1.50
N ALA A 75 33.21 -10.40 2.31
CA ALA A 75 34.65 -10.35 2.12
C ALA A 75 35.36 -11.68 2.45
N THR A 76 34.64 -12.67 2.99
CA THR A 76 35.23 -13.95 3.35
C THR A 76 35.39 -14.86 2.12
N PRO A 77 36.60 -15.36 1.82
CA PRO A 77 36.82 -16.25 0.68
C PRO A 77 36.00 -17.54 0.78
N GLY A 78 35.30 -17.89 -0.30
CA GLY A 78 34.44 -19.08 -0.40
C GLY A 78 32.95 -18.79 -0.22
N VAL A 79 32.58 -17.54 0.10
CA VAL A 79 31.16 -17.13 0.18
C VAL A 79 30.62 -16.83 -1.22
N THR A 80 29.55 -17.53 -1.58
CA THR A 80 28.84 -17.38 -2.86
C THR A 80 27.68 -16.39 -2.74
N ASP A 81 26.93 -16.46 -1.63
CA ASP A 81 25.79 -15.58 -1.37
C ASP A 81 25.53 -15.40 0.13
N ILE A 82 24.75 -14.37 0.50
CA ILE A 82 24.47 -14.00 1.89
C ILE A 82 22.98 -13.76 2.10
N CYS A 83 22.40 -14.50 3.04
CA CYS A 83 21.06 -14.27 3.55
C CYS A 83 21.14 -13.52 4.89
N ASN A 84 20.99 -12.18 4.87
CA ASN A 84 20.98 -11.36 6.08
C ASN A 84 19.58 -11.35 6.72
N ARG A 85 19.45 -12.00 7.89
CA ARG A 85 18.22 -12.07 8.70
C ARG A 85 18.38 -11.40 10.06
N LEU A 86 19.31 -10.45 10.19
CA LEU A 86 19.53 -9.69 11.40
C LEU A 86 18.38 -8.70 11.65
N LYS A 87 17.80 -8.77 12.85
CA LYS A 87 16.72 -7.88 13.29
C LYS A 87 17.31 -6.68 14.03
N PRO A 88 16.74 -5.48 13.88
CA PRO A 88 17.11 -4.36 14.74
C PRO A 88 16.80 -4.71 16.19
N ALA A 89 17.63 -4.23 17.13
CA ALA A 89 17.23 -4.20 18.53
C ALA A 89 15.87 -3.47 18.62
N ARG A 90 14.90 -4.10 19.26
CA ARG A 90 13.53 -3.61 19.31
C ARG A 90 13.55 -2.18 19.87
N VAL A 91 13.27 -1.20 19.02
CA VAL A 91 12.98 0.15 19.49
C VAL A 91 11.69 0.04 20.30
N PRO A 92 11.68 0.40 21.60
CA PRO A 92 10.44 0.38 22.36
C PRO A 92 9.46 1.30 21.64
N ALA A 93 8.30 0.75 21.26
CA ALA A 93 7.23 1.54 20.69
C ALA A 93 6.92 2.63 21.72
N THR A 94 7.19 3.90 21.36
CA THR A 94 6.83 5.02 22.22
C THR A 94 5.30 5.04 22.31
N PRO A 95 4.70 4.73 23.47
CA PRO A 95 3.26 4.69 23.56
C PRO A 95 2.71 6.10 23.27
N GLY A 96 1.82 6.22 22.29
CA GLY A 96 1.17 7.49 21.95
C GLY A 96 1.89 8.38 20.93
N ARG A 97 3.07 7.99 20.42
CA ARG A 97 3.61 8.61 19.20
C ARG A 97 3.10 7.81 18.00
N PRO A 98 2.32 8.42 17.08
CA PRO A 98 2.01 7.78 15.80
C PRO A 98 3.31 7.31 15.15
N ASP A 99 3.31 6.12 14.56
CA ASP A 99 4.55 5.66 13.95
C ASP A 99 4.92 6.61 12.78
N PRO A 100 6.22 6.74 12.42
CA PRO A 100 6.63 7.66 11.35
C PRO A 100 5.96 7.36 10.00
N PHE A 101 5.48 6.13 9.81
CA PHE A 101 4.78 5.70 8.60
C PHE A 101 3.31 6.16 8.60
N ASP A 102 2.64 6.15 9.75
CA ASP A 102 1.29 6.66 9.99
C ASP A 102 1.25 8.18 9.72
N GLU A 103 2.29 8.91 10.13
CA GLU A 103 2.44 10.34 9.80
C GLU A 103 2.56 10.56 8.29
N LEU A 104 3.37 9.75 7.60
CA LEU A 104 3.48 9.76 6.14
C LEU A 104 2.14 9.41 5.47
N VAL A 105 1.45 8.36 5.90
CA VAL A 105 0.16 7.96 5.31
C VAL A 105 -0.91 9.03 5.57
N ALA A 106 -0.91 9.67 6.74
CA ALA A 106 -1.80 10.78 7.05
C ALA A 106 -1.63 11.96 6.08
N GLN A 107 -0.39 12.26 5.66
CA GLN A 107 -0.11 13.27 4.64
C GLN A 107 -0.76 12.92 3.27
N TRP A 108 -0.88 11.64 2.93
CA TRP A 108 -1.43 11.17 1.66
C TRP A 108 -2.95 10.93 1.73
N GLY A 109 -3.52 10.83 2.93
CA GLY A 109 -4.96 10.65 3.16
C GLY A 109 -5.86 11.78 2.66
N GLY A 110 -5.29 12.96 2.37
CA GLY A 110 -6.03 14.12 1.85
C GLY A 110 -6.37 14.09 0.36
N VAL A 111 -5.77 13.19 -0.44
CA VAL A 111 -5.93 13.19 -1.91
C VAL A 111 -7.10 12.33 -2.38
N ILE A 112 -7.62 11.43 -1.55
CA ILE A 112 -8.81 10.64 -1.90
C ILE A 112 -10.05 11.43 -1.51
N GLU A 113 -10.34 12.49 -2.27
CA GLU A 113 -11.64 13.15 -2.17
C GLU A 113 -12.72 12.15 -2.64
N ARG A 114 -13.30 11.41 -1.69
CA ARG A 114 -14.45 10.54 -1.92
C ARG A 114 -15.65 11.41 -2.26
N ARG A 115 -15.69 11.94 -3.49
CA ARG A 115 -16.83 12.68 -4.03
C ARG A 115 -18.05 11.77 -3.92
N PRO A 116 -19.07 12.10 -3.12
CA PRO A 116 -20.20 11.22 -2.92
C PRO A 116 -20.93 11.06 -4.25
N MET A 117 -21.00 9.82 -4.77
CA MET A 117 -21.64 9.46 -6.04
C MET A 117 -23.07 10.02 -6.20
N ARG A 118 -23.74 10.35 -5.09
CA ARG A 118 -25.07 10.95 -5.07
C ARG A 118 -25.16 12.28 -5.81
N LEU A 119 -24.08 13.07 -5.87
CA LEU A 119 -24.10 14.37 -6.55
C LEU A 119 -24.16 14.23 -8.08
N ARG A 120 -23.44 13.27 -8.67
CA ARG A 120 -23.48 13.01 -10.12
C ARG A 120 -24.85 12.48 -10.56
N LEU A 121 -25.47 11.63 -9.72
CA LEU A 121 -26.78 11.07 -10.01
C LEU A 121 -27.88 12.14 -10.07
N LEU A 122 -27.84 13.10 -9.14
CA LEU A 122 -28.80 14.21 -9.11
C LEU A 122 -28.63 15.18 -10.29
N LEU A 123 -27.38 15.46 -10.71
CA LEU A 123 -27.12 16.32 -11.88
C LEU A 123 -27.55 15.66 -13.19
N ALA A 124 -27.32 14.35 -13.34
CA ALA A 124 -27.78 13.61 -14.52
C ALA A 124 -29.31 13.57 -14.62
N ALA A 125 -30.01 13.35 -13.50
CA ALA A 125 -31.47 13.37 -13.47
C ALA A 125 -32.05 14.75 -13.81
N ALA A 126 -31.42 15.84 -13.36
CA ALA A 126 -31.83 17.20 -13.68
C ALA A 126 -31.61 17.56 -15.16
N ALA A 127 -30.55 17.06 -15.79
CA ALA A 127 -30.31 17.28 -17.22
C ALA A 127 -31.34 16.55 -18.09
N ALA A 128 -31.70 15.31 -17.73
CA ALA A 128 -32.68 14.52 -18.48
C ALA A 128 -34.07 15.17 -18.50
N THR A 129 -34.51 15.73 -17.37
CA THR A 129 -35.81 16.42 -17.28
C THR A 129 -35.81 17.74 -18.05
N ALA A 130 -34.73 18.51 -18.02
CA ALA A 130 -34.62 19.73 -18.82
C ALA A 130 -34.71 19.43 -20.32
N VAL A 131 -34.00 18.39 -20.79
CA VAL A 131 -34.00 17.98 -22.21
C VAL A 131 -35.39 17.50 -22.64
N THR A 132 -36.09 16.68 -21.86
CA THR A 132 -37.44 16.22 -22.23
C THR A 132 -38.44 17.37 -22.28
N THR A 133 -38.31 18.37 -21.41
CA THR A 133 -39.20 19.53 -21.40
C THR A 133 -38.97 20.43 -22.62
N VAL A 134 -37.71 20.69 -22.96
CA VAL A 134 -37.35 21.48 -24.16
C VAL A 134 -37.76 20.74 -25.44
N LEU A 135 -37.55 19.42 -25.50
CA LEU A 135 -37.94 18.60 -26.66
C LEU A 135 -39.46 18.56 -26.84
N ALA A 136 -40.22 18.39 -25.75
CA ALA A 136 -41.68 18.44 -25.79
C ALA A 136 -42.20 19.82 -26.22
N LEU A 137 -41.56 20.90 -25.74
CA LEU A 137 -41.88 22.25 -26.17
C LEU A 137 -41.65 22.39 -27.69
N VAL A 138 -40.46 22.08 -28.19
CA VAL A 138 -40.09 22.23 -29.62
C VAL A 138 -40.98 21.36 -30.54
N LEU A 139 -41.32 20.14 -30.14
CA LEU A 139 -42.13 19.22 -30.95
C LEU A 139 -43.64 19.52 -30.94
N LEU A 140 -44.17 20.10 -29.85
CA LEU A 140 -45.60 20.44 -29.76
C LEU A 140 -45.90 21.85 -30.30
N LEU A 141 -44.90 22.74 -30.39
CA LEU A 141 -45.05 24.10 -30.96
C LEU A 141 -45.73 24.13 -32.35
N PRO A 142 -45.32 23.32 -33.34
CA PRO A 142 -45.92 23.37 -34.68
C PRO A 142 -47.25 22.63 -34.78
N ARG A 143 -47.60 21.78 -33.79
CA ARG A 143 -48.75 20.86 -33.89
C ARG A 143 -49.98 21.32 -33.12
N TYR A 144 -49.84 22.21 -32.12
CA TYR A 144 -50.94 22.50 -31.17
C TYR A 144 -51.34 23.98 -30.97
N GLY A 145 -50.65 24.98 -31.55
CA GLY A 145 -51.07 26.38 -31.41
C GLY A 145 -51.22 26.86 -29.95
N GLY A 146 -51.94 27.97 -29.71
CA GLY A 146 -51.98 28.71 -28.43
C GLY A 146 -52.55 27.98 -27.18
N VAL A 147 -52.85 26.69 -27.26
CA VAL A 147 -53.37 25.89 -26.13
C VAL A 147 -52.23 25.35 -25.22
N THR A 148 -50.98 25.65 -25.55
CA THR A 148 -49.77 25.14 -24.86
C THR A 148 -49.53 25.73 -23.47
N LEU A 149 -50.17 26.84 -23.11
CA LEU A 149 -49.91 27.49 -21.82
C LEU A 149 -50.35 26.63 -20.63
N ALA A 150 -51.43 25.85 -20.77
CA ALA A 150 -51.96 25.03 -19.68
C ALA A 150 -51.13 23.74 -19.43
N ALA A 151 -50.45 23.22 -20.44
CA ALA A 151 -49.72 21.95 -20.33
C ALA A 151 -48.30 22.11 -19.74
N VAL A 152 -47.68 23.28 -19.89
CA VAL A 152 -46.27 23.51 -19.49
C VAL A 152 -46.14 24.01 -18.04
N LEU A 153 -47.20 24.64 -17.50
CA LEU A 153 -47.26 25.15 -16.13
C LEU A 153 -46.93 24.12 -15.03
N PRO A 154 -47.45 22.88 -15.04
CA PRO A 154 -47.11 21.91 -14.00
C PRO A 154 -45.63 21.49 -14.06
N GLY A 155 -45.04 21.38 -15.26
CA GLY A 155 -43.62 21.04 -15.43
C GLY A 155 -42.68 22.13 -14.91
N LEU A 156 -43.02 23.40 -15.18
CA LEU A 156 -42.26 24.55 -14.67
C LEU A 156 -42.37 24.66 -13.14
N LEU A 157 -43.56 24.39 -12.58
CA LEU A 157 -43.79 24.39 -11.13
C LEU A 157 -42.94 23.33 -10.42
N ILE A 158 -42.83 22.12 -10.99
CA ILE A 158 -41.99 21.03 -10.46
C ILE A 158 -40.50 21.41 -10.51
N THR A 159 -40.07 22.07 -11.58
CA THR A 159 -38.67 22.49 -11.73
C THR A 159 -38.30 23.60 -10.75
N VAL A 160 -39.18 24.59 -10.58
CA VAL A 160 -38.97 25.70 -9.63
C VAL A 160 -39.00 25.21 -8.18
N THR A 161 -39.91 24.29 -7.83
CA THR A 161 -39.96 23.70 -6.47
C THR A 161 -38.72 22.88 -6.15
N LEU A 162 -38.19 22.11 -7.10
CA LEU A 162 -36.93 21.36 -6.93
C LEU A 162 -35.72 22.29 -6.74
N ILE A 163 -35.60 23.37 -7.51
CA ILE A 163 -34.52 24.37 -7.35
C ILE A 163 -34.59 25.04 -5.98
N ARG A 164 -35.79 25.36 -5.50
CA ARG A 164 -36.00 26.01 -4.20
C ARG A 164 -35.70 25.05 -3.04
N ALA A 165 -36.05 23.77 -3.18
CA ALA A 165 -35.72 22.72 -2.21
C ALA A 165 -34.21 22.47 -2.13
N ALA A 166 -33.51 22.46 -3.27
CA ALA A 166 -32.06 22.31 -3.34
C ALA A 166 -31.31 23.46 -2.62
N ARG A 167 -31.76 24.71 -2.77
CA ARG A 167 -31.18 25.87 -2.07
C ARG A 167 -31.42 25.89 -0.56
N ARG A 168 -32.48 25.25 -0.06
CA ARG A 168 -32.79 25.23 1.38
C ARG A 168 -31.83 24.31 2.15
N ARG A 169 -31.40 23.21 1.51
CA ARG A 169 -30.54 22.18 2.14
C ARG A 169 -29.08 22.60 2.28
N SER A 170 -28.63 23.62 1.53
CA SER A 170 -27.27 24.16 1.64
C SER A 170 -27.10 25.19 2.77
N ARG A 171 -28.17 25.56 3.49
CA ARG A 171 -28.11 26.54 4.60
C ARG A 171 -28.04 25.91 5.99
N THR A 172 -28.25 24.61 6.10
CA THR A 172 -28.26 23.87 7.40
C THR A 172 -26.98 23.06 7.65
N SER A 173 -25.91 23.28 6.88
CA SER A 173 -24.62 22.62 7.09
C SER A 173 -23.48 23.63 7.35
N ARG A 174 -23.76 24.68 8.12
CA ARG A 174 -22.76 25.57 8.70
C ARG A 174 -22.94 25.61 10.20
#